data_AF-A0A5R1NQL2-F1
#
_entry.id   AF-A0A5R1NQL2-F1
#
_cell.length_a   1.000
_cell.length_b   1.000
_cell.length_c   1.000
_cell.angle_alpha   90.00
_cell.angle_beta   90.00
_cell.angle_gamma   90.00
#
_symmetry.space_group_name_H-M   'P 1'
#
loop_
_entity.id
_entity.type
_entity.pdbx_description
1 polymer ?
#
loop_
_entity_poly.entity_id
_entity_poly.type
_entity_poly.pdbx_seq_one_letter_code
_entity_poly.pdbx_strand_id
1 'polypeptide(L)'
;MSTKVGERVLPTGRARRPSASNQESQKKRGEQAGTRQQGKATPWLFLAPYLLLFGSFVILPAVLGVWISLHSWDYTLPNKPFVGLDNYVSLFSPGSTVFGPFWGSMRATGIFTVLSVPLLLIVPLAVALLMSKKFPGRDFLRAIYFAPYVLGVAVISVLWRYLLDNNIGLVNHYLGLLGLPDDTAWTTTTPAAWVALVGVTVWWTLGFNAVIYLAGLQDIPIELYEAARVDGAGPWMQFLNVTIPGLKPILSFITIITLLASANMFGQSYLMTQGGPGRETRTAIYQIADAGLRNFQMGSAAAMSYVLTVFLMAISALVFYVFREKQPKKLKKEVRS
;
A
#
# COMPACT_ATOMS: atom_id res chain seq x y z
N MET A 1 -10.50 78.28 -41.23
CA MET A 1 -9.09 78.27 -40.78
C MET A 1 -8.73 76.81 -40.54
N SER A 2 -7.84 76.14 -41.29
CA SER A 2 -6.45 76.49 -41.66
C SER A 2 -5.61 76.71 -40.39
N THR A 3 -4.53 76.00 -40.05
CA THR A 3 -3.77 74.90 -40.71
C THR A 3 -3.63 73.71 -39.71
N LYS A 4 -2.81 72.65 -39.81
CA LYS A 4 -1.66 72.29 -40.68
C LYS A 4 -1.49 70.76 -40.70
N VAL A 5 -0.80 70.21 -41.71
CA VAL A 5 -0.29 68.82 -41.71
C VAL A 5 1.09 68.80 -41.06
N GLY A 6 1.34 67.83 -40.18
CA GLY A 6 2.64 67.59 -39.55
C GLY A 6 3.25 66.27 -40.02
N GLU A 7 4.31 66.35 -40.82
CA GLU A 7 5.07 65.18 -41.26
C GLU A 7 5.77 64.49 -40.08
N ARG A 8 5.64 63.16 -40.01
CA ARG A 8 6.26 62.36 -38.95
C ARG A 8 7.57 61.77 -39.46
N VAL A 9 8.68 62.48 -39.21
CA VAL A 9 10.04 62.04 -39.57
C VAL A 9 10.38 60.76 -38.79
N LEU A 10 10.73 59.69 -39.50
CA LEU A 10 11.23 58.45 -38.89
C LEU A 10 12.71 58.61 -38.51
N PRO A 11 13.11 58.39 -37.24
CA PRO A 11 14.53 58.38 -36.88
C PRO A 11 15.18 57.10 -37.39
N THR A 12 16.07 57.22 -38.39
CA THR A 12 16.92 56.15 -38.91
C THR A 12 18.08 55.80 -37.95
N GLY A 13 17.72 55.50 -36.70
CA GLY A 13 18.65 54.98 -35.71
C GLY A 13 19.10 53.57 -36.06
N ARG A 14 20.25 53.43 -36.73
CA ARG A 14 20.95 52.15 -36.86
C ARG A 14 21.28 51.64 -35.46
N ALA A 15 20.47 50.71 -34.95
CA ALA A 15 20.79 49.95 -33.76
C ALA A 15 22.13 49.22 -33.98
N ARG A 16 23.20 49.69 -33.34
CA ARG A 16 24.48 48.97 -33.32
C ARG A 16 24.23 47.61 -32.71
N ARG A 17 24.28 46.54 -33.51
CA ARG A 17 24.33 45.17 -33.00
C ARG A 17 25.49 45.10 -32.00
N PRO A 18 25.28 44.60 -30.76
CA PRO A 18 26.38 44.43 -29.83
C PRO A 18 27.43 43.51 -30.46
N SER A 19 28.69 43.93 -30.44
CA SER A 19 29.79 43.15 -31.00
C SER A 19 29.89 41.80 -30.28
N ALA A 20 30.19 40.73 -31.02
CA ALA A 20 30.23 39.36 -30.49
C ALA A 20 31.14 39.21 -29.25
N SER A 21 32.22 39.99 -29.18
CA SER A 21 33.12 40.11 -28.02
C SER A 21 32.40 40.44 -26.71
N ASN A 22 31.40 41.32 -26.74
CA ASN A 22 30.65 41.71 -25.55
C ASN A 22 29.64 40.63 -25.11
N GLN A 23 29.13 39.84 -26.05
CA GLN A 23 28.26 38.71 -25.76
C GLN A 23 29.05 37.55 -25.13
N GLU A 24 30.26 37.24 -25.61
CA GLU A 24 31.12 36.23 -24.97
C GLU A 24 31.55 36.64 -23.55
N SER A 25 31.95 37.90 -23.34
CA SER A 25 32.31 38.39 -22.00
C SER A 25 31.13 38.38 -21.02
N GLN A 26 29.90 38.68 -21.48
CA GLN A 26 28.71 38.56 -20.63
C GLN A 26 28.32 37.09 -20.38
N LYS A 27 28.43 36.20 -21.38
CA LYS A 27 28.11 34.78 -21.22
C LYS A 27 29.06 34.09 -20.23
N LYS A 28 30.37 34.37 -20.32
CA LYS A 28 31.38 33.89 -19.35
C LYS A 28 31.19 34.47 -17.94
N ARG A 29 30.67 35.70 -17.80
CA ARG A 29 30.31 36.27 -16.49
C ARG A 29 29.03 35.66 -15.89
N GLY A 30 28.08 35.25 -16.73
CA GLY A 30 26.87 34.55 -16.30
C GLY A 30 27.15 33.12 -15.82
N GLU A 31 28.03 32.39 -16.52
CA GLU A 31 28.42 31.01 -16.15
C GLU A 31 29.28 30.95 -14.88
N GLN A 32 29.93 32.05 -14.48
CA GLN A 32 30.67 32.16 -13.22
C GLN A 32 29.83 32.68 -12.04
N ALA A 33 28.56 33.05 -12.26
CA ALA A 33 27.68 33.56 -11.23
C ALA A 33 27.06 32.44 -10.36
N GLY A 34 27.90 31.82 -9.52
CA GLY A 34 27.42 31.19 -8.30
C GLY A 34 27.12 29.69 -8.37
N THR A 35 28.10 28.87 -8.79
CA THR A 35 28.34 27.59 -8.08
C THR A 35 28.78 27.88 -6.65
N ARG A 36 27.84 28.38 -5.83
CA ARG A 36 27.95 28.39 -4.38
C ARG A 36 28.32 26.97 -3.99
N GLN A 37 29.52 26.76 -3.46
CA GLN A 37 29.89 25.49 -2.85
C GLN A 37 28.87 25.24 -1.73
N GLN A 38 27.85 24.43 -2.02
CA GLN A 38 26.91 23.97 -1.01
C GLN A 38 27.75 23.18 -0.03
N GLY A 39 28.03 23.78 1.13
CA GLY A 39 28.84 23.14 2.16
C GLY A 39 28.23 21.77 2.44
N LYS A 40 29.07 20.73 2.58
CA LYS A 40 28.59 19.33 2.65
C LYS A 40 27.50 19.10 3.70
N ALA A 41 27.40 19.96 4.71
CA ALA A 41 26.38 19.98 5.75
C ALA A 41 24.99 20.52 5.32
N THR A 42 24.86 21.32 4.25
CA THR A 42 23.58 21.94 3.87
C THR A 42 22.48 20.90 3.56
N PRO A 43 22.73 19.80 2.82
CA PRO A 43 21.75 18.73 2.65
C PRO A 43 21.39 18.05 3.97
N TRP A 44 22.37 17.78 4.84
CA TRP A 44 22.12 17.16 6.15
C TRP A 44 21.26 18.04 7.06
N LEU A 45 21.40 19.37 6.98
CA LEU A 45 20.57 20.30 7.75
C LEU A 45 19.08 20.22 7.34
N PHE A 46 18.81 20.02 6.05
CA PHE A 46 17.45 19.79 5.55
C PHE A 46 16.91 18.38 5.88
N LEU A 47 17.76 17.36 5.95
CA LEU A 47 17.37 16.02 6.40
C LEU A 47 17.20 15.93 7.94
N ALA A 48 17.86 16.79 8.72
CA ALA A 48 17.95 16.65 10.18
C ALA A 48 16.57 16.58 10.88
N PRO A 49 15.54 17.40 10.57
CA PRO A 49 14.23 17.29 11.21
C PRO A 49 13.56 15.93 10.96
N TYR A 50 13.68 15.40 9.73
CA TYR A 50 13.17 14.08 9.39
C TYR A 50 13.94 12.97 10.10
N LEU A 51 15.28 13.02 10.08
CA LEU A 51 16.13 12.01 10.72
C LEU A 51 15.97 11.99 12.25
N LEU A 52 15.74 13.14 12.88
CA LEU A 52 15.44 13.22 14.31
C LEU A 52 14.11 12.51 14.63
N LEU A 53 13.02 12.84 13.93
CA LEU A 53 11.71 12.22 14.15
C LEU A 53 11.72 10.72 13.81
N PHE A 54 12.35 10.32 12.71
CA PHE A 54 12.51 8.92 12.32
C PHE A 54 13.36 8.14 13.34
N GLY A 55 14.46 8.75 13.81
CA GLY A 55 15.30 8.20 14.87
C GLY A 55 14.54 7.99 16.18
N SER A 56 13.81 9.01 16.64
CA SER A 56 13.13 8.99 17.95
C SER A 56 11.84 8.17 17.98
N PHE A 57 11.07 8.14 16.89
CA PHE A 57 9.75 7.47 16.85
C PHE A 57 9.73 6.14 16.07
N VAL A 58 10.75 5.83 15.27
CA VAL A 58 10.83 4.55 14.53
C VAL A 58 12.03 3.72 14.99
N ILE A 59 13.25 4.23 14.86
CA ILE A 59 14.46 3.44 15.19
C ILE A 59 14.53 3.14 16.68
N LEU A 60 14.37 4.15 17.55
CA LEU A 60 14.53 3.99 19.00
C LEU A 60 13.51 2.99 19.58
N PRO A 61 12.19 3.07 19.29
CA PRO A 61 11.24 2.04 19.71
C PRO A 61 11.54 0.66 19.11
N ALA A 62 12.01 0.58 17.87
CA ALA A 62 12.39 -0.69 17.24
C ALA A 62 13.65 -1.34 17.85
N VAL A 63 14.58 -0.55 18.41
CA VAL A 63 15.74 -1.06 19.15
C VAL A 63 15.34 -1.45 20.58
N LEU A 64 14.53 -0.62 21.25
CA LEU A 64 13.97 -0.96 22.56
C LEU A 64 13.09 -2.22 22.51
N GLY A 65 12.36 -2.45 21.43
CA GLY A 65 11.60 -3.69 21.24
C GLY A 65 12.49 -4.94 21.22
N VAL A 66 13.67 -4.88 20.59
CA VAL A 66 14.65 -6.00 20.61
C VAL A 66 15.21 -6.20 22.02
N TRP A 67 15.43 -5.11 22.77
CA TRP A 67 15.81 -5.23 24.17
C TRP A 67 14.69 -5.90 24.99
N ILE A 68 13.44 -5.44 24.84
CA ILE A 68 12.26 -5.98 25.54
C ILE A 68 12.03 -7.46 25.19
N SER A 69 12.21 -7.89 23.95
CA SER A 69 12.03 -9.29 23.54
C SER A 69 13.06 -10.26 24.12
N LEU A 70 14.20 -9.75 24.63
CA LEU A 70 15.22 -10.54 25.33
C LEU A 70 15.02 -10.61 26.85
N HIS A 71 13.98 -9.96 27.39
CA HIS A 71 13.67 -9.92 28.81
C HIS A 71 12.28 -10.52 29.11
N SER A 72 12.09 -11.05 30.32
CA SER A 72 10.76 -11.33 30.85
C SER A 72 10.11 -10.00 31.27
N TRP A 73 9.69 -9.25 30.25
CA TRP A 73 9.10 -7.93 30.43
C TRP A 73 7.60 -8.05 30.69
N ASP A 74 7.28 -8.32 31.94
CA ASP A 74 5.91 -8.27 32.48
C ASP A 74 5.76 -7.01 33.36
N TYR A 75 4.59 -6.39 33.35
CA TYR A 75 4.30 -5.25 34.23
C TYR A 75 4.23 -5.66 35.71
N THR A 76 3.90 -6.91 36.00
CA THR A 76 3.85 -7.48 37.36
C THR A 76 5.24 -7.82 37.91
N LEU A 77 6.26 -7.97 37.07
CA LEU A 77 7.63 -8.27 37.49
C LEU A 77 8.42 -6.99 37.76
N PRO A 78 8.94 -6.76 38.99
CA PRO A 78 9.73 -5.56 39.29
C PRO A 78 11.00 -5.49 38.43
N ASN A 79 11.78 -6.57 38.44
CA ASN A 79 13.16 -6.61 37.94
C ASN A 79 13.28 -6.92 36.44
N LYS A 80 12.19 -7.31 35.75
CA LYS A 80 12.12 -7.62 34.31
C LYS A 80 13.36 -8.38 33.80
N PRO A 81 13.64 -9.58 34.33
CA PRO A 81 14.94 -10.23 34.18
C PRO A 81 15.29 -10.51 32.72
N PHE A 82 16.58 -10.46 32.39
CA PHE A 82 17.10 -10.91 31.10
C PHE A 82 16.93 -12.43 30.98
N VAL A 83 16.29 -12.90 29.90
CA VAL A 83 16.01 -14.32 29.64
C VAL A 83 16.58 -14.79 28.28
N GLY A 84 17.43 -13.97 27.66
CA GLY A 84 18.04 -14.28 26.37
C GLY A 84 16.97 -14.56 25.31
N LEU A 85 16.96 -15.78 24.76
CA LEU A 85 16.06 -16.17 23.68
C LEU A 85 14.81 -16.95 24.13
N ASP A 86 14.54 -17.09 25.44
CA ASP A 86 13.43 -17.90 25.95
C ASP A 86 12.05 -17.48 25.41
N ASN A 87 11.82 -16.17 25.23
CA ASN A 87 10.60 -15.67 24.60
C ASN A 87 10.44 -16.19 23.16
N TYR A 88 11.54 -16.32 22.41
CA TYR A 88 11.54 -16.88 21.06
C TYR A 88 11.40 -18.41 21.09
N VAL A 89 12.15 -19.11 21.93
CA VAL A 89 12.04 -20.59 22.10
C VAL A 89 10.60 -20.99 22.45
N SER A 90 9.94 -20.21 23.29
CA SER A 90 8.52 -20.39 23.66
C SER A 90 7.56 -20.31 22.47
N LEU A 91 7.87 -19.55 21.41
CA LEU A 91 7.06 -19.48 20.20
C LEU A 91 7.22 -20.71 19.30
N PHE A 92 8.30 -21.47 19.42
CA PHE A 92 8.58 -22.65 18.58
C PHE A 92 8.44 -23.98 19.33
N SER A 93 8.16 -23.96 20.63
CA SER A 93 8.02 -25.15 21.48
C SER A 93 6.57 -25.60 21.60
N PRO A 94 6.14 -26.76 21.05
CA PRO A 94 4.73 -27.15 21.02
C PRO A 94 4.05 -27.31 22.40
N GLY A 95 4.81 -27.58 23.45
CA GLY A 95 4.31 -27.64 24.84
C GLY A 95 4.15 -26.27 25.52
N SER A 96 4.51 -25.17 24.86
CA SER A 96 4.35 -23.82 25.41
C SER A 96 2.92 -23.31 25.26
N THR A 97 2.41 -22.66 26.30
CA THR A 97 1.10 -21.97 26.29
C THR A 97 1.01 -20.87 25.22
N VAL A 98 2.16 -20.37 24.75
CA VAL A 98 2.26 -19.30 23.75
C VAL A 98 2.23 -19.84 22.31
N PHE A 99 2.72 -21.06 22.08
CA PHE A 99 2.88 -21.66 20.76
C PHE A 99 1.54 -21.76 19.99
N GLY A 100 0.54 -22.39 20.60
CA GLY A 100 -0.78 -22.59 19.97
C GLY A 100 -1.46 -21.28 19.55
N PRO A 101 -1.63 -20.31 20.47
CA PRO A 101 -2.18 -18.99 20.15
C PRO A 101 -1.39 -18.24 19.07
N PHE A 102 -0.05 -18.28 19.10
CA PHE A 102 0.78 -17.60 18.11
C PHE A 102 0.62 -18.23 16.72
N TRP A 103 0.83 -19.54 16.56
CA TRP A 103 0.74 -20.19 15.25
C TRP A 103 -0.68 -20.26 14.70
N GLY A 104 -1.70 -20.37 15.56
CA GLY A 104 -3.10 -20.17 15.16
C GLY A 104 -3.32 -18.78 14.56
N SER A 105 -2.74 -17.74 15.18
CA SER A 105 -2.86 -16.37 14.68
C SER A 105 -2.05 -16.08 13.41
N MET A 106 -0.89 -16.71 13.24
CA MET A 106 -0.11 -16.70 12.00
C MET A 106 -0.89 -17.40 10.87
N ARG A 107 -1.55 -18.53 11.16
CA ARG A 107 -2.44 -19.23 10.22
C ARG A 107 -3.64 -18.36 9.83
N ALA A 108 -4.28 -17.69 10.78
CA ALA A 108 -5.39 -16.76 10.53
C ALA A 108 -4.96 -15.60 9.61
N THR A 109 -3.82 -14.97 9.89
CA THR A 109 -3.22 -13.96 9.00
C THR A 109 -2.93 -14.53 7.61
N GLY A 110 -2.39 -15.75 7.51
CA GLY A 110 -2.11 -16.43 6.25
C GLY A 110 -3.38 -16.70 5.43
N ILE A 111 -4.42 -17.28 6.04
CA ILE A 111 -5.73 -17.53 5.42
C ILE A 111 -6.32 -16.22 4.90
N PHE A 112 -6.38 -15.19 5.74
CA PHE A 112 -6.88 -13.89 5.32
C PHE A 112 -6.11 -13.31 4.13
N THR A 113 -4.79 -13.39 4.18
CA THR A 113 -3.91 -12.83 3.14
C THR A 113 -4.07 -13.56 1.81
N VAL A 114 -4.08 -14.89 1.83
CA VAL A 114 -4.25 -15.72 0.62
C VAL A 114 -5.63 -15.56 -0.01
N LEU A 115 -6.69 -15.37 0.79
CA LEU A 115 -8.04 -15.16 0.27
C LEU A 115 -8.29 -13.71 -0.18
N SER A 116 -7.79 -12.71 0.55
CA SER A 116 -8.03 -11.30 0.25
C SER A 116 -7.17 -10.76 -0.89
N VAL A 117 -5.86 -11.04 -0.92
CA VAL A 117 -4.94 -10.40 -1.87
C VAL A 117 -5.34 -10.65 -3.33
N PRO A 118 -5.69 -11.87 -3.79
CA PRO A 118 -6.12 -12.07 -5.18
C PRO A 118 -7.35 -11.24 -5.54
N LEU A 119 -8.34 -11.16 -4.65
CA LEU A 119 -9.56 -10.37 -4.87
C LEU A 119 -9.26 -8.86 -4.86
N LEU A 120 -8.37 -8.41 -3.97
CA LEU A 120 -7.87 -7.04 -3.88
C LEU A 120 -6.96 -6.61 -5.05
N LEU A 121 -6.55 -7.54 -5.91
CA LEU A 121 -5.86 -7.24 -7.17
C LEU A 121 -6.84 -7.33 -8.36
N ILE A 122 -7.63 -8.39 -8.43
CA ILE A 122 -8.52 -8.68 -9.56
C ILE A 122 -9.72 -7.73 -9.60
N VAL A 123 -10.44 -7.54 -8.48
CA VAL A 123 -11.65 -6.71 -8.45
C VAL A 123 -11.33 -5.23 -8.76
N PRO A 124 -10.29 -4.62 -8.17
CA PRO A 124 -9.95 -3.23 -8.50
C PRO A 124 -9.41 -3.05 -9.91
N LEU A 125 -8.70 -4.04 -10.47
CA LEU A 125 -8.28 -4.03 -11.87
C LEU A 125 -9.49 -4.10 -12.81
N ALA A 126 -10.47 -4.97 -12.54
CA ALA A 126 -11.71 -5.06 -13.31
C ALA A 126 -12.51 -3.74 -13.28
N VAL A 127 -12.61 -3.11 -12.10
CA VAL A 127 -13.20 -1.77 -11.96
C VAL A 127 -12.40 -0.74 -12.76
N ALA A 128 -11.07 -0.71 -12.66
CA ALA A 128 -10.23 0.23 -13.40
C ALA A 128 -10.35 0.07 -14.93
N LEU A 129 -10.46 -1.16 -15.43
CA LEU A 129 -10.69 -1.46 -16.86
C LEU A 129 -12.08 -1.05 -17.35
N LEU A 130 -13.11 -1.14 -16.50
CA LEU A 130 -14.43 -0.60 -16.82
C LEU A 130 -14.41 0.94 -16.80
N MET A 131 -13.72 1.52 -15.82
CA MET A 131 -13.59 2.96 -15.61
C MET A 131 -12.56 3.63 -16.54
N SER A 132 -11.78 2.90 -17.34
CA SER A 132 -10.87 3.51 -18.33
C SER A 132 -11.64 4.05 -19.54
N LYS A 133 -12.77 3.41 -19.87
CA LYS A 133 -13.68 3.81 -20.95
C LYS A 133 -14.33 5.18 -20.68
N LYS A 134 -14.63 5.91 -21.75
CA LYS A 134 -15.40 7.17 -21.71
C LYS A 134 -16.89 6.85 -21.79
N PHE A 135 -17.66 7.20 -20.76
CA PHE A 135 -19.12 7.06 -20.70
C PHE A 135 -19.71 8.11 -19.72
N PRO A 136 -20.97 8.54 -19.88
CA PRO A 136 -21.60 9.53 -18.99
C PRO A 136 -21.75 8.98 -17.56
N GLY A 137 -21.49 9.80 -16.55
CA GLY A 137 -21.58 9.41 -15.13
C GLY A 137 -20.33 8.74 -14.54
N ARG A 138 -19.24 8.58 -15.32
CA ARG A 138 -17.95 8.01 -14.88
C ARG A 138 -17.44 8.58 -13.56
N ASP A 139 -17.45 9.90 -13.39
CA ASP A 139 -16.90 10.55 -12.20
C ASP A 139 -17.79 10.40 -10.96
N PHE A 140 -19.09 10.21 -11.16
CA PHE A 140 -20.02 9.84 -10.08
C PHE A 140 -19.79 8.41 -9.60
N LEU A 141 -19.59 7.45 -10.52
CA LEU A 141 -19.19 6.08 -10.14
C LEU A 141 -17.84 6.04 -9.43
N ARG A 142 -16.86 6.86 -9.88
CA ARG A 142 -15.58 7.05 -9.18
C ARG A 142 -15.77 7.51 -7.74
N ALA A 143 -16.64 8.49 -7.50
CA ALA A 143 -16.97 8.92 -6.14
C ALA A 143 -17.60 7.78 -5.32
N ILE A 144 -18.57 7.04 -5.87
CA ILE A 144 -19.26 5.93 -5.17
C ILE A 144 -18.29 4.84 -4.74
N TYR A 145 -17.45 4.31 -5.64
CA TYR A 145 -16.58 3.18 -5.29
C TYR A 145 -15.40 3.60 -4.41
N PHE A 146 -15.03 4.88 -4.41
CA PHE A 146 -13.94 5.41 -3.59
C PHE A 146 -14.40 5.86 -2.20
N ALA A 147 -15.66 6.31 -2.05
CA ALA A 147 -16.18 6.82 -0.78
C ALA A 147 -16.00 5.88 0.44
N PRO A 148 -16.19 4.55 0.34
CA PRO A 148 -15.93 3.63 1.44
C PRO A 148 -14.50 3.68 2.01
N TYR A 149 -13.50 3.97 1.17
CA TYR A 149 -12.09 4.02 1.57
C TYR A 149 -11.75 5.21 2.48
N VAL A 150 -12.58 6.26 2.45
CA VAL A 150 -12.44 7.45 3.29
C VAL A 150 -12.88 7.16 4.74
N LEU A 151 -13.69 6.12 4.96
CA LEU A 151 -14.18 5.74 6.27
C LEU A 151 -13.14 4.92 7.04
N GLY A 152 -12.90 5.26 8.30
CA GLY A 152 -12.00 4.49 9.17
C GLY A 152 -12.49 3.07 9.41
N VAL A 153 -11.56 2.11 9.54
CA VAL A 153 -11.84 0.67 9.73
C VAL A 153 -12.86 0.38 10.83
N ALA A 154 -12.90 1.21 11.88
CA ALA A 154 -13.86 1.07 12.97
C ALA A 154 -15.31 1.35 12.55
N VAL A 155 -15.54 2.38 11.74
CA VAL A 155 -16.87 2.71 11.19
C VAL A 155 -17.35 1.59 10.27
N ILE A 156 -16.48 1.13 9.37
CA ILE A 156 -16.75 0.00 8.47
C ILE A 156 -17.08 -1.27 9.26
N SER A 157 -16.27 -1.61 10.26
CA SER A 157 -16.46 -2.81 11.07
C SER A 157 -17.77 -2.80 11.86
N VAL A 158 -18.14 -1.65 12.45
CA VAL A 158 -19.40 -1.52 13.21
C VAL A 158 -20.60 -1.57 12.27
N LEU A 159 -20.57 -0.84 11.16
CA LEU A 159 -21.64 -0.83 10.14
C LEU A 159 -21.89 -2.25 9.61
N TRP A 160 -20.84 -2.95 9.20
CA TRP A 160 -20.97 -4.30 8.67
C TRP A 160 -21.36 -5.32 9.75
N ARG A 161 -20.96 -5.14 11.01
CA ARG A 161 -21.44 -5.99 12.11
C ARG A 161 -22.96 -5.88 12.32
N TYR A 162 -23.56 -4.71 12.10
CA TYR A 162 -25.03 -4.57 12.11
C TYR A 162 -25.68 -5.18 10.86
N LEU A 163 -25.12 -4.98 9.66
CA LEU A 163 -25.66 -5.55 8.42
C LEU A 163 -25.59 -7.09 8.38
N LEU A 164 -24.58 -7.66 9.05
CA LEU A 164 -24.28 -9.08 9.15
C LEU A 164 -24.74 -9.69 10.48
N ASP A 165 -25.57 -8.99 11.26
CA ASP A 165 -26.20 -9.58 12.44
C ASP A 165 -27.13 -10.73 12.01
N ASN A 166 -27.16 -11.82 12.78
CA ASN A 166 -27.94 -12.99 12.39
C ASN A 166 -29.45 -12.71 12.46
N ASN A 167 -29.91 -12.00 13.49
CA ASN A 167 -31.33 -11.84 13.80
C ASN A 167 -31.96 -10.61 13.13
N ILE A 168 -31.18 -9.52 12.96
CA ILE A 168 -31.67 -8.23 12.43
C ILE A 168 -30.88 -7.71 11.24
N GLY A 169 -29.94 -8.49 10.70
CA GLY A 169 -29.06 -8.07 9.61
C GLY A 169 -29.77 -8.04 8.26
N LEU A 170 -29.60 -6.93 7.53
CA LEU A 170 -30.14 -6.78 6.17
C LEU A 170 -29.59 -7.84 5.19
N VAL A 171 -28.36 -8.32 5.39
CA VAL A 171 -27.76 -9.34 4.51
C VAL A 171 -28.55 -10.63 4.56
N ASN A 172 -28.85 -11.12 5.77
CA ASN A 172 -29.67 -12.32 5.97
C ASN A 172 -31.10 -12.13 5.44
N HIS A 173 -31.72 -10.99 5.71
CA HIS A 173 -33.05 -10.66 5.18
C HIS A 173 -33.12 -10.73 3.64
N TYR A 174 -32.14 -10.14 2.92
CA TYR A 174 -32.12 -10.20 1.46
C TYR A 174 -31.74 -11.59 0.91
N LEU A 175 -30.98 -12.40 1.65
CA LEU A 175 -30.71 -13.79 1.27
C LEU A 175 -31.99 -14.64 1.35
N GLY A 176 -32.78 -14.49 2.40
CA GLY A 176 -34.08 -15.16 2.54
C GLY A 176 -35.05 -14.81 1.39
N LEU A 177 -35.09 -13.54 0.97
CA LEU A 177 -35.87 -13.09 -0.20
C LEU A 177 -35.40 -13.71 -1.53
N LEU A 178 -34.15 -14.18 -1.60
CA LEU A 178 -33.58 -14.89 -2.75
C LEU A 178 -33.69 -16.43 -2.61
N GLY A 179 -34.29 -16.94 -1.55
CA GLY A 179 -34.38 -18.39 -1.26
C GLY A 179 -33.06 -19.01 -0.80
N LEU A 180 -32.13 -18.20 -0.29
CA LEU A 180 -30.86 -18.64 0.30
C LEU A 180 -30.96 -18.66 1.84
N PRO A 181 -30.07 -19.39 2.55
CA PRO A 181 -30.09 -19.45 4.02
C PRO A 181 -29.98 -18.07 4.69
N ASP A 182 -31.00 -17.72 5.45
CA ASP A 182 -31.20 -16.44 6.13
C ASP A 182 -30.85 -16.45 7.61
N ASP A 183 -30.35 -17.57 8.14
CA ASP A 183 -29.85 -17.75 9.51
C ASP A 183 -28.30 -17.75 9.58
N THR A 184 -27.63 -17.31 8.51
CA THR A 184 -26.18 -17.40 8.39
C THR A 184 -25.49 -16.52 9.44
N ALA A 185 -24.73 -17.16 10.33
CA ALA A 185 -24.02 -16.53 11.44
C ALA A 185 -22.67 -15.90 11.02
N TRP A 186 -22.73 -14.89 10.14
CA TRP A 186 -21.61 -14.25 9.42
C TRP A 186 -20.38 -13.83 10.22
N THR A 187 -20.48 -13.62 11.54
CA THR A 187 -19.37 -13.17 12.39
C THR A 187 -18.91 -14.22 13.40
N THR A 188 -19.66 -15.31 13.57
CA THR A 188 -19.48 -16.28 14.65
C THR A 188 -19.35 -17.74 14.19
N THR A 189 -19.52 -18.04 12.90
CA THR A 189 -19.24 -19.39 12.34
C THR A 189 -18.23 -19.35 11.20
N THR A 190 -17.47 -20.42 11.03
CA THR A 190 -16.62 -20.66 9.85
C THR A 190 -17.35 -21.60 8.88
N PRO A 191 -17.33 -21.36 7.55
CA PRO A 191 -16.49 -20.38 6.84
C PRO A 191 -17.06 -18.96 6.76
N ALA A 192 -18.28 -18.69 7.23
CA ALA A 192 -18.97 -17.42 7.04
C ALA A 192 -18.17 -16.18 7.53
N ALA A 193 -17.50 -16.29 8.67
CA ALA A 193 -16.60 -15.27 9.22
C ALA A 193 -15.45 -14.88 8.28
N TRP A 194 -14.92 -15.84 7.50
CA TRP A 194 -13.89 -15.54 6.50
C TRP A 194 -14.48 -14.87 5.25
N VAL A 195 -15.67 -15.30 4.81
CA VAL A 195 -16.39 -14.67 3.70
C VAL A 195 -16.74 -13.22 4.04
N ALA A 196 -17.24 -12.97 5.25
CA ALA A 196 -17.52 -11.63 5.76
C ALA A 196 -16.25 -10.77 5.84
N LEU A 197 -15.20 -11.22 6.53
CA LEU A 197 -13.96 -10.44 6.68
C LEU A 197 -13.32 -10.11 5.32
N VAL A 198 -13.25 -11.07 4.40
CA VAL A 198 -12.64 -10.88 3.08
C VAL A 198 -13.52 -10.01 2.19
N GLY A 199 -14.82 -10.33 2.07
CA GLY A 199 -15.77 -9.60 1.24
C GLY A 199 -15.92 -8.14 1.65
N VAL A 200 -16.07 -7.89 2.96
CA VAL A 200 -16.10 -6.52 3.50
C VAL A 200 -14.78 -5.82 3.24
N THR A 201 -13.62 -6.48 3.44
CA THR A 201 -12.31 -5.86 3.17
C THR A 201 -12.15 -5.44 1.72
N VAL A 202 -12.52 -6.32 0.77
CA VAL A 202 -12.50 -6.00 -0.66
C VAL A 202 -13.40 -4.80 -0.94
N TRP A 203 -14.63 -4.80 -0.42
CA TRP A 203 -15.60 -3.72 -0.64
C TRP A 203 -15.07 -2.33 -0.22
N TRP A 204 -14.54 -2.16 1.01
CA TRP A 204 -14.11 -0.81 1.45
C TRP A 204 -12.75 -0.37 0.89
N THR A 205 -11.88 -1.29 0.46
CA THR A 205 -10.52 -0.95 -0.02
C THR A 205 -10.34 -0.96 -1.54
N LEU A 206 -11.28 -1.54 -2.31
CA LEU A 206 -11.13 -1.65 -3.77
C LEU A 206 -10.91 -0.30 -4.46
N GLY A 207 -11.48 0.79 -3.93
CA GLY A 207 -11.40 2.09 -4.57
C GLY A 207 -9.98 2.66 -4.63
N PHE A 208 -9.16 2.43 -3.61
CA PHE A 208 -7.76 2.86 -3.60
C PHE A 208 -6.95 2.15 -4.68
N ASN A 209 -6.99 0.82 -4.70
CA ASN A 209 -6.29 0.02 -5.71
C ASN A 209 -6.80 0.33 -7.14
N ALA A 210 -8.10 0.57 -7.32
CA ALA A 210 -8.69 0.90 -8.61
C ALA A 210 -8.22 2.25 -9.15
N VAL A 211 -8.03 3.26 -8.29
CA VAL A 211 -7.46 4.56 -8.70
C VAL A 211 -6.01 4.41 -9.15
N ILE A 212 -5.19 3.63 -8.45
CA ILE A 212 -3.79 3.40 -8.84
C ILE A 212 -3.71 2.62 -10.16
N TYR A 213 -4.52 1.56 -10.34
CA TYR A 213 -4.62 0.87 -11.63
C TYR A 213 -5.08 1.79 -12.75
N LEU A 214 -6.03 2.70 -12.48
CA LEU A 214 -6.56 3.61 -13.49
C LEU A 214 -5.52 4.64 -13.94
N ALA A 215 -4.71 5.18 -13.02
CA ALA A 215 -3.55 6.00 -13.38
C ALA A 215 -2.57 5.20 -14.25
N GLY A 216 -2.24 3.97 -13.85
CA GLY A 216 -1.37 3.09 -14.63
C GLY A 216 -1.88 2.75 -16.03
N LEU A 217 -3.19 2.57 -16.19
CA LEU A 217 -3.82 2.35 -17.50
C LEU A 217 -3.76 3.60 -18.39
N GLN A 218 -3.64 4.80 -17.80
CA GLN A 218 -3.51 6.07 -18.54
C GLN A 218 -2.07 6.36 -18.95
N ASP A 219 -1.08 5.78 -18.27
CA ASP A 219 0.35 5.90 -18.62
C ASP A 219 0.78 4.98 -19.78
N ILE A 220 -0.04 4.00 -20.18
CA ILE A 220 0.27 3.10 -21.31
C ILE A 220 0.07 3.85 -22.64
N PRO A 221 1.10 3.95 -23.51
CA PRO A 221 0.97 4.63 -24.80
C PRO A 221 -0.11 4.00 -25.69
N ILE A 222 -0.98 4.84 -26.26
CA ILE A 222 -2.13 4.39 -27.07
C ILE A 222 -1.68 3.68 -28.36
N GLU A 223 -0.52 4.04 -28.87
CA GLU A 223 0.11 3.53 -30.07
C GLU A 223 0.35 2.01 -29.98
N LEU A 224 0.58 1.47 -28.78
CA LEU A 224 0.73 0.03 -28.55
C LEU A 224 -0.60 -0.73 -28.78
N TYR A 225 -1.73 -0.14 -28.39
CA TYR A 225 -3.05 -0.69 -28.66
C TYR A 225 -3.43 -0.57 -30.14
N GLU A 226 -3.04 0.53 -30.80
CA GLU A 226 -3.30 0.72 -32.22
C GLU A 226 -2.48 -0.24 -33.10
N ALA A 227 -1.18 -0.41 -32.80
CA ALA A 227 -0.33 -1.39 -33.48
C ALA A 227 -0.88 -2.81 -33.31
N ALA A 228 -1.21 -3.23 -32.08
CA ALA A 228 -1.81 -4.53 -31.83
C ALA A 228 -3.14 -4.72 -32.61
N ARG A 229 -3.95 -3.67 -32.75
CA ARG A 229 -5.19 -3.72 -33.56
C ARG A 229 -4.91 -3.88 -35.06
N VAL A 230 -3.85 -3.27 -35.58
CA VAL A 230 -3.40 -3.45 -36.98
C VAL A 230 -2.92 -4.90 -37.21
N ASP A 231 -2.23 -5.48 -36.23
CA ASP A 231 -1.81 -6.90 -36.24
C ASP A 231 -2.98 -7.90 -36.01
N GLY A 232 -4.24 -7.43 -35.98
CA GLY A 232 -5.43 -8.27 -35.81
C GLY A 232 -5.66 -8.75 -34.37
N ALA A 233 -4.95 -8.23 -33.37
CA ALA A 233 -5.10 -8.64 -31.98
C ALA A 233 -6.45 -8.15 -31.42
N GLY A 234 -7.34 -9.10 -31.10
CA GLY A 234 -8.62 -8.82 -30.43
C GLY A 234 -8.46 -8.35 -28.98
N PRO A 235 -9.55 -7.91 -28.30
CA PRO A 235 -9.48 -7.27 -26.98
C PRO A 235 -8.78 -8.11 -25.89
N TRP A 236 -8.95 -9.43 -25.91
CA TRP A 236 -8.28 -10.34 -24.98
C TRP A 236 -6.76 -10.42 -25.24
N MET A 237 -6.36 -10.42 -26.51
CA MET A 237 -4.96 -10.44 -26.93
C MET A 237 -4.27 -9.11 -26.60
N GLN A 238 -4.97 -7.98 -26.75
CA GLN A 238 -4.49 -6.67 -26.29
C GLN A 238 -4.37 -6.60 -24.76
N PHE A 239 -5.32 -7.17 -24.03
CA PHE A 239 -5.24 -7.24 -22.56
C PHE A 239 -4.00 -8.02 -22.09
N LEU A 240 -3.76 -9.21 -22.64
CA LEU A 240 -2.63 -10.06 -22.23
C LEU A 240 -1.26 -9.56 -22.70
N ASN A 241 -1.16 -8.96 -23.89
CA ASN A 241 0.14 -8.60 -24.49
C ASN A 241 0.49 -7.11 -24.43
N VAL A 242 -0.49 -6.22 -24.22
CA VAL A 242 -0.26 -4.77 -24.06
C VAL A 242 -0.56 -4.34 -22.63
N THR A 243 -1.78 -4.61 -22.14
CA THR A 243 -2.23 -4.07 -20.84
C THR A 243 -1.50 -4.68 -19.65
N ILE A 244 -1.43 -6.01 -19.54
CA ILE A 244 -0.76 -6.68 -18.41
C ILE A 244 0.75 -6.38 -18.37
N PRO A 245 1.51 -6.42 -19.49
CA PRO A 245 2.91 -6.01 -19.49
C PRO A 245 3.12 -4.52 -19.18
N GLY A 246 2.29 -3.63 -19.74
CA GLY A 246 2.34 -2.19 -19.46
C GLY A 246 2.05 -1.86 -18.00
N LEU A 247 1.08 -2.54 -17.38
CA LEU A 247 0.76 -2.39 -15.95
C LEU A 247 1.77 -3.05 -15.00
N LYS A 248 2.74 -3.83 -15.49
CA LYS A 248 3.57 -4.69 -14.63
C LYS A 248 4.30 -3.95 -13.49
N PRO A 249 4.88 -2.75 -13.65
CA PRO A 249 5.49 -2.01 -12.53
C PRO A 249 4.46 -1.66 -11.43
N ILE A 250 3.23 -1.36 -11.85
CA ILE A 250 2.12 -0.93 -10.98
C ILE A 250 1.45 -2.14 -10.32
N LEU A 251 1.28 -3.24 -11.05
CA LEU A 251 0.91 -4.55 -10.50
C LEU A 251 1.89 -4.98 -9.41
N SER A 252 3.21 -4.81 -9.63
CA SER A 252 4.24 -5.14 -8.63
C SER A 252 4.06 -4.31 -7.36
N PHE A 253 3.91 -2.99 -7.51
CA PHE A 253 3.72 -2.05 -6.41
C PHE A 253 2.44 -2.31 -5.61
N ILE A 254 1.29 -2.43 -6.28
CA ILE A 254 -0.01 -2.71 -5.63
C ILE A 254 0.03 -4.09 -4.98
N THR A 255 0.64 -5.10 -5.59
CA THR A 255 0.77 -6.45 -4.98
C THR A 255 1.55 -6.38 -3.67
N ILE A 256 2.72 -5.72 -3.63
CA ILE A 256 3.53 -5.61 -2.41
C ILE A 256 2.77 -4.86 -1.31
N ILE A 257 2.15 -3.71 -1.63
CA ILE A 257 1.41 -2.92 -0.64
C ILE A 257 0.17 -3.67 -0.14
N THR A 258 -0.61 -4.27 -1.03
CA THR A 258 -1.83 -5.02 -0.67
C THR A 258 -1.48 -6.24 0.18
N LEU A 259 -0.40 -6.94 -0.16
CA LEU A 259 0.08 -8.09 0.60
C LEU A 259 0.54 -7.71 2.00
N LEU A 260 1.31 -6.63 2.14
CA LEU A 260 1.72 -6.09 3.43
C LEU A 260 0.50 -5.61 4.24
N ALA A 261 -0.45 -4.90 3.63
CA ALA A 261 -1.65 -4.42 4.29
C ALA A 261 -2.55 -5.57 4.79
N SER A 262 -2.81 -6.59 3.96
CA SER A 262 -3.57 -7.78 4.37
C SER A 262 -2.88 -8.56 5.48
N ALA A 263 -1.57 -8.74 5.40
CA ALA A 263 -0.81 -9.43 6.44
C ALA A 263 -0.74 -8.63 7.76
N ASN A 264 -0.91 -7.31 7.69
CA ASN A 264 -1.07 -6.42 8.85
C ASN A 264 -2.54 -6.22 9.28
N MET A 265 -3.47 -7.12 8.90
CA MET A 265 -4.86 -7.05 9.35
C MET A 265 -4.96 -7.06 10.89
N PHE A 266 -5.57 -6.00 11.45
CA PHE A 266 -5.96 -5.91 12.86
C PHE A 266 -7.43 -5.49 13.01
N GLY A 267 -7.79 -4.30 12.50
CA GLY A 267 -9.07 -3.65 12.79
C GLY A 267 -10.31 -4.51 12.54
N GLN A 268 -10.49 -5.04 11.32
CA GLN A 268 -11.67 -5.85 11.00
C GLN A 268 -11.77 -7.15 11.83
N SER A 269 -10.65 -7.85 12.09
CA SER A 269 -10.59 -9.03 12.97
C SER A 269 -10.99 -8.68 14.41
N TYR A 270 -10.48 -7.56 14.93
CA TYR A 270 -10.76 -7.10 16.28
C TYR A 270 -12.21 -6.66 16.47
N LEU A 271 -12.81 -5.96 15.51
CA LEU A 271 -14.08 -5.25 15.67
C LEU A 271 -15.31 -5.97 15.10
N MET A 272 -15.14 -6.80 14.06
CA MET A 272 -16.25 -7.55 13.44
C MET A 272 -16.47 -8.90 14.14
N THR A 273 -15.42 -9.71 14.27
CA THR A 273 -15.49 -11.09 14.79
C THR A 273 -14.91 -11.25 16.20
N GLN A 274 -14.20 -10.23 16.71
CA GLN A 274 -13.41 -10.31 17.95
C GLN A 274 -12.39 -11.46 17.96
N GLY A 275 -12.02 -11.94 16.76
CA GLY A 275 -11.17 -13.12 16.53
C GLY A 275 -11.89 -14.47 16.57
N GLY A 276 -13.21 -14.50 16.75
CA GLY A 276 -14.01 -15.73 16.78
C GLY A 276 -14.30 -16.35 15.40
N PRO A 277 -14.95 -17.53 15.35
CA PRO A 277 -15.15 -18.46 16.47
C PRO A 277 -13.83 -19.03 16.99
N GLY A 278 -13.75 -19.44 18.26
CA GLY A 278 -12.64 -20.27 18.78
C GLY A 278 -11.21 -19.70 18.71
N ARG A 279 -11.02 -18.42 18.31
CA ARG A 279 -9.75 -17.76 17.89
C ARG A 279 -9.37 -17.94 16.41
N GLU A 280 -10.19 -18.59 15.58
CA GLU A 280 -9.92 -18.86 14.16
C GLU A 280 -9.62 -17.59 13.33
N THR A 281 -10.29 -16.47 13.59
CA THR A 281 -10.06 -15.22 12.83
C THR A 281 -9.11 -14.24 13.54
N ARG A 282 -8.52 -14.62 14.68
CA ARG A 282 -7.60 -13.77 15.46
C ARG A 282 -6.24 -13.68 14.76
N THR A 283 -5.94 -12.56 14.11
CA THR A 283 -4.68 -12.37 13.37
C THR A 283 -3.45 -12.22 14.27
N ALA A 284 -2.26 -12.40 13.69
CA ALA A 284 -0.99 -12.22 14.38
C ALA A 284 -0.85 -10.87 15.10
N ILE A 285 -1.25 -9.75 14.47
CA ILE A 285 -1.21 -8.43 15.11
C ILE A 285 -2.21 -8.32 16.26
N TYR A 286 -3.41 -8.92 16.13
CA TYR A 286 -4.34 -8.97 17.25
C TYR A 286 -3.77 -9.83 18.39
N GLN A 287 -3.17 -10.98 18.10
CA GLN A 287 -2.51 -11.81 19.11
C GLN A 287 -1.36 -11.09 19.82
N ILE A 288 -0.55 -10.31 19.09
CA ILE A 288 0.51 -9.43 19.63
C ILE A 288 -0.10 -8.37 20.57
N ALA A 289 -1.14 -7.66 20.12
CA ALA A 289 -1.80 -6.62 20.90
C ALA A 289 -2.47 -7.18 22.17
N ASP A 290 -3.11 -8.34 22.06
CA ASP A 290 -3.73 -9.05 23.20
C ASP A 290 -2.66 -9.49 24.22
N ALA A 291 -1.53 -10.03 23.75
CA ALA A 291 -0.40 -10.40 24.62
C ALA A 291 0.23 -9.19 25.33
N GLY A 292 0.55 -8.12 24.60
CA GLY A 292 1.27 -6.97 25.16
C GLY A 292 0.41 -5.99 25.96
N LEU A 293 -0.82 -5.71 25.50
CA LEU A 293 -1.64 -4.62 26.04
C LEU A 293 -2.76 -5.09 26.99
N ARG A 294 -3.21 -6.35 26.88
CA ARG A 294 -4.25 -6.91 27.76
C ARG A 294 -3.68 -7.90 28.77
N ASN A 295 -2.79 -8.78 28.31
CA ASN A 295 -2.14 -9.78 29.18
C ASN A 295 -0.82 -9.27 29.78
N PHE A 296 -0.39 -8.05 29.46
CA PHE A 296 0.82 -7.38 29.99
C PHE A 296 2.16 -8.09 29.74
N GLN A 297 2.19 -9.09 28.85
CA GLN A 297 3.35 -9.90 28.48
C GLN A 297 4.16 -9.24 27.34
N MET A 298 4.72 -8.07 27.59
CA MET A 298 5.44 -7.28 26.58
C MET A 298 6.65 -8.01 25.98
N GLY A 299 7.41 -8.79 26.77
CA GLY A 299 8.55 -9.56 26.25
C GLY A 299 8.15 -10.59 25.19
N SER A 300 7.07 -11.33 25.46
CA SER A 300 6.46 -12.29 24.53
C SER A 300 5.88 -11.59 23.29
N ALA A 301 5.12 -10.50 23.49
CA ALA A 301 4.53 -9.73 22.40
C ALA A 301 5.59 -9.08 21.48
N ALA A 302 6.71 -8.61 22.03
CA ALA A 302 7.84 -8.12 21.27
C ALA A 302 8.48 -9.25 20.45
N ALA A 303 8.75 -10.41 21.05
CA ALA A 303 9.29 -11.57 20.32
C ALA A 303 8.37 -12.01 19.17
N MET A 304 7.05 -12.10 19.40
CA MET A 304 6.05 -12.35 18.35
C MET A 304 6.13 -11.32 17.22
N SER A 305 6.29 -10.04 17.55
CA SER A 305 6.40 -8.94 16.59
C SER A 305 7.63 -9.09 15.69
N TYR A 306 8.79 -9.44 16.23
CA TYR A 306 9.99 -9.70 15.42
C TYR A 306 9.85 -10.94 14.54
N VAL A 307 9.25 -12.02 15.05
CA VAL A 307 8.99 -13.21 14.22
C VAL A 307 8.06 -12.84 13.06
N LEU A 308 6.94 -12.16 13.33
CA LEU A 308 6.04 -11.66 12.27
C LEU A 308 6.79 -10.75 11.27
N THR A 309 7.64 -9.84 11.76
CA THR A 309 8.44 -8.95 10.89
C THR A 309 9.39 -9.73 9.98
N VAL A 310 10.03 -10.79 10.48
CA VAL A 310 10.87 -11.69 9.66
C VAL A 310 10.04 -12.40 8.59
N PHE A 311 8.85 -12.90 8.92
CA PHE A 311 7.92 -13.48 7.93
C PHE A 311 7.49 -12.46 6.87
N LEU A 312 7.13 -11.24 7.27
CA LEU A 312 6.77 -10.15 6.34
C LEU A 312 7.94 -9.75 5.44
N MET A 313 9.16 -9.68 5.96
CA MET A 313 10.38 -9.42 5.17
C MET A 313 10.64 -10.53 4.16
N ALA A 314 10.53 -11.80 4.56
CA ALA A 314 10.72 -12.95 3.67
C ALA A 314 9.69 -12.98 2.54
N ILE A 315 8.40 -12.74 2.86
CA ILE A 315 7.31 -12.65 1.88
C ILE A 315 7.51 -11.46 0.93
N SER A 316 7.90 -10.30 1.45
CA SER A 316 8.17 -9.11 0.64
C SER A 316 9.36 -9.29 -0.30
N ALA A 317 10.44 -9.93 0.19
CA ALA A 317 11.60 -10.27 -0.62
C ALA A 317 11.27 -11.29 -1.71
N LEU A 318 10.42 -12.28 -1.42
CA LEU A 318 9.92 -13.26 -2.39
C LEU A 318 9.11 -12.57 -3.51
N VAL A 319 8.15 -11.71 -3.16
CA VAL A 319 7.35 -10.98 -4.15
C VAL A 319 8.23 -10.03 -4.97
N PHE A 320 9.13 -9.27 -4.32
CA PHE A 320 10.08 -8.44 -5.05
C PHE A 320 10.94 -9.27 -6.01
N TYR A 321 11.41 -10.45 -5.61
CA TYR A 321 12.18 -11.35 -6.48
C TYR A 321 11.37 -11.89 -7.66
N VAL A 322 10.10 -12.26 -7.45
CA VAL A 322 9.18 -12.74 -8.52
C VAL A 322 8.88 -11.64 -9.54
N PHE A 323 8.61 -10.42 -9.07
CA PHE A 323 8.28 -9.30 -9.95
C PHE A 323 9.50 -8.57 -10.55
N ARG A 324 10.70 -8.80 -10.00
CA ARG A 324 11.94 -8.16 -10.46
C ARG A 324 12.18 -8.44 -11.94
N GLU A 325 12.12 -7.38 -12.73
CA GLU A 325 12.50 -7.47 -14.12
C GLU A 325 13.99 -7.80 -14.26
N LYS A 326 14.26 -8.94 -14.91
CA LYS A 326 15.57 -9.19 -15.52
C LYS A 326 15.74 -8.20 -16.67
N GLN A 327 16.17 -6.97 -16.38
CA GLN A 327 16.59 -6.04 -17.43
C GLN A 327 17.59 -6.78 -18.33
N PRO A 328 17.32 -6.89 -19.65
CA PRO A 328 18.20 -7.63 -20.54
C PRO A 328 19.57 -6.94 -20.52
N LYS A 329 20.64 -7.69 -20.21
CA LYS A 329 22.03 -7.18 -20.16
C LYS A 329 22.56 -6.62 -21.50
N LYS A 330 21.74 -6.61 -22.56
CA LYS A 330 22.04 -6.10 -23.90
C LYS A 330 21.68 -4.62 -24.02
N LEU A 331 22.60 -3.76 -23.56
CA LEU A 331 22.66 -2.32 -23.89
C LEU A 331 23.99 -1.68 -23.42
N LYS A 332 24.67 -2.28 -22.44
CA LYS A 332 26.03 -1.87 -22.02
C LYS A 332 27.17 -2.33 -22.96
N LYS A 333 26.88 -2.98 -24.09
CA LYS A 333 27.90 -3.42 -25.07
C LYS A 333 28.00 -2.57 -26.33
N GLU A 334 26.95 -1.82 -26.71
CA GLU A 334 26.93 -1.03 -27.96
C GLU A 334 27.38 0.42 -27.76
N VAL A 335 27.43 0.93 -26.52
CA VAL A 335 28.03 2.25 -26.19
C VAL A 335 29.54 2.12 -25.92
N ARG A 336 30.19 1.06 -26.42
CA ARG A 336 31.62 0.77 -26.17
C ARG A 336 32.33 0.02 -27.31
N SER A 337 31.74 0.05 -28.50
CA SER A 337 32.27 -0.43 -29.78
C SER A 337 32.19 0.70 -30.79
#